data_AF-A0A418Q1W2-F1
#
_entry.id   AF-A0A418Q1W2-F1
#
_cell.length_a   1.000
_cell.length_b   1.000
_cell.length_c   1.000
_cell.angle_alpha   90.00
_cell.angle_beta   90.00
_cell.angle_gamma   90.00
#
_symmetry.space_group_name_H-M   'P 1'
#
loop_
_entity.id
_entity.type
_entity.pdbx_description
1 polymer ?
#
loop_
_entity_poly.entity_id
_entity_poly.type
_entity_poly.pdbx_seq_one_letter_code
_entity_poly.pdbx_strand_id
1 'polypeptide(L)'
;MPGYWSSFAAVTKAIQKFAYRVAGIPVVVRKAFAPSASDAIGAIRDIYARQYFITHGRKDRSRIIRAWLTWPIVLIEEMARFTWRNGRIIQQRYDRLVVMQLADQLQLYFRFGILPRWYYIFSLYEQDVRGQARNFLNRFETKLALFRLLNWPGNSPLNDKDAFASHCRAHGIDAVDVLVIARDGGLHWTGEPVLPARDLFIKPTNARGGKGAERWDIQADGRYRNPEGLLLTADDLLARLARESSGVPRLIQLRRINHPAIADLSNGALCTARIMTCLDEKGHGEVIAAVFRMAIGRNVVVDNIHAGGIAAEVDIASGRLGQASNLGDDVRLGWLDRHPDTDAAITGRTLPLWAEAKKLAVRAHAAFADRTVIGWDIALTPDGPCLVEGNSGPDVDLLQRPMRRGLGGGRLPELMAFHLAKRGWVADRQ
;
A
#
# COMPACT_ATOMS: atom_id res chain seq x y z
N MET A 1 19.23 17.38 14.00
CA MET A 1 19.28 16.06 14.68
C MET A 1 18.70 14.94 13.78
N PRO A 2 19.46 14.40 12.81
CA PRO A 2 18.96 13.39 11.85
C PRO A 2 19.19 11.92 12.28
N GLY A 3 20.11 11.66 13.23
CA GLY A 3 20.59 10.31 13.54
C GLY A 3 19.70 9.44 14.45
N TYR A 4 18.86 10.05 15.29
CA TYR A 4 18.00 9.30 16.22
C TYR A 4 16.83 8.59 15.49
N TRP A 5 16.30 9.23 14.46
CA TRP A 5 15.11 8.75 13.74
C TRP A 5 15.42 7.68 12.69
N SER A 6 16.60 7.71 12.07
CA SER A 6 17.04 6.67 11.13
C SER A 6 17.28 5.33 11.84
N SER A 7 17.83 5.38 13.06
CA SER A 7 18.01 4.21 13.92
C SER A 7 16.67 3.59 14.33
N PHE A 8 15.70 4.39 14.78
CA PHE A 8 14.38 3.90 15.18
C PHE A 8 13.59 3.27 14.00
N ALA A 9 13.64 3.88 12.81
CA ALA A 9 13.02 3.33 11.60
C ALA A 9 13.71 2.03 11.12
N ALA A 10 15.03 1.92 11.30
CA ALA A 10 15.77 0.71 10.98
C ALA A 10 15.44 -0.44 11.96
N VAL A 11 15.33 -0.14 13.25
CA VAL A 11 14.97 -1.09 14.31
C VAL A 11 13.54 -1.62 14.10
N THR A 12 12.57 -0.74 13.86
CA THR A 12 11.17 -1.14 13.57
C THR A 12 11.06 -2.01 12.32
N LYS A 13 11.81 -1.70 11.25
CA LYS A 13 11.87 -2.54 10.04
C LYS A 13 12.54 -3.90 10.29
N ALA A 14 13.53 -3.96 11.17
CA ALA A 14 14.18 -5.22 11.56
C ALA A 14 13.24 -6.12 12.37
N ILE A 15 12.52 -5.54 13.35
CA ILE A 15 11.50 -6.23 14.14
C ILE A 15 10.40 -6.77 13.23
N GLN A 16 9.90 -5.96 12.30
CA GLN A 16 8.87 -6.38 11.35
C GLN A 16 9.34 -7.56 10.48
N LYS A 17 10.57 -7.49 9.93
CA LYS A 17 11.15 -8.60 9.16
C LYS A 17 11.30 -9.87 10.01
N PHE A 18 11.59 -9.73 11.29
CA PHE A 18 11.71 -10.85 12.21
C PHE A 18 10.36 -11.52 12.47
N ALA A 19 9.32 -10.74 12.80
CA ALA A 19 7.95 -11.23 12.95
C ALA A 19 7.46 -11.93 11.66
N TYR A 20 7.83 -11.43 10.49
CA TYR A 20 7.50 -12.05 9.20
C TYR A 20 8.16 -13.42 9.00
N ARG A 21 9.34 -13.67 9.60
CA ARG A 21 9.93 -15.00 9.60
C ARG A 21 9.13 -15.94 10.50
N VAL A 22 8.77 -15.51 11.71
CA VAL A 22 7.90 -16.26 12.62
C VAL A 22 6.58 -16.66 11.92
N ALA A 23 5.92 -15.71 11.26
CA ALA A 23 4.68 -15.95 10.52
C ALA A 23 4.80 -17.01 9.40
N GLY A 24 5.98 -17.13 8.79
CA GLY A 24 6.25 -18.09 7.73
C GLY A 24 6.42 -19.54 8.20
N ILE A 25 6.70 -19.77 9.49
CA ILE A 25 7.01 -21.10 10.02
C ILE A 25 5.88 -22.11 9.76
N PRO A 26 4.60 -21.84 10.07
CA PRO A 26 3.53 -22.81 9.82
C PRO A 26 3.33 -23.13 8.34
N VAL A 27 3.58 -22.16 7.45
CA VAL A 27 3.49 -22.36 6.00
C VAL A 27 4.58 -23.33 5.52
N VAL A 28 5.80 -23.15 6.03
CA VAL A 28 6.96 -24.00 5.71
C VAL A 28 6.80 -25.40 6.29
N VAL A 29 6.43 -25.52 7.57
CA VAL A 29 6.18 -26.80 8.24
C VAL A 29 5.14 -27.60 7.47
N ARG A 30 4.00 -26.98 7.14
CA ARG A 30 2.95 -27.64 6.36
C ARG A 30 3.45 -28.16 5.03
N LYS A 31 4.28 -27.40 4.30
CA LYS A 31 4.86 -27.88 3.04
C LYS A 31 5.76 -29.10 3.22
N ALA A 32 6.45 -29.23 4.36
CA ALA A 32 7.30 -30.39 4.62
C ALA A 32 6.49 -31.69 4.86
N PHE A 33 5.23 -31.59 5.30
CA PHE A 33 4.40 -32.74 5.69
C PHE A 33 3.17 -32.98 4.80
N ALA A 34 2.80 -32.02 3.94
CA ALA A 34 1.63 -32.11 3.08
C ALA A 34 2.04 -32.12 1.59
N PRO A 35 1.33 -32.89 0.75
CA PRO A 35 1.53 -32.85 -0.69
C PRO A 35 1.27 -31.44 -1.23
N SER A 36 1.88 -31.14 -2.39
CA SER A 36 1.65 -29.88 -3.09
C SER A 36 0.15 -29.67 -3.33
N ALA A 37 -0.34 -28.48 -3.00
CA ALA A 37 -1.73 -28.16 -3.23
C ALA A 37 -2.00 -27.93 -4.74
N SER A 38 -3.14 -28.41 -5.23
CA SER A 38 -3.53 -28.34 -6.64
C SER A 38 -4.10 -26.98 -7.05
N ASP A 39 -4.46 -26.13 -6.09
CA ASP A 39 -4.98 -24.78 -6.33
C ASP A 39 -3.86 -23.74 -6.47
N ALA A 40 -4.15 -22.62 -7.14
CA ALA A 40 -3.16 -21.59 -7.44
C ALA A 40 -2.56 -20.96 -6.17
N ILE A 41 -3.38 -20.73 -5.13
CA ILE A 41 -2.90 -20.21 -3.84
C ILE A 41 -1.96 -21.18 -3.13
N GLY A 42 -2.22 -22.49 -3.27
CA GLY A 42 -1.34 -23.55 -2.82
C GLY A 42 0.00 -23.53 -3.53
N ALA A 43 -0.03 -23.47 -4.87
CA ALA A 43 1.17 -23.43 -5.70
C ALA A 43 2.10 -22.25 -5.34
N ILE A 44 1.57 -21.03 -5.19
CA ILE A 44 2.40 -19.88 -4.79
C ILE A 44 2.94 -20.00 -3.36
N ARG A 45 2.21 -20.64 -2.44
CA ARG A 45 2.66 -20.88 -1.06
C ARG A 45 3.76 -21.93 -0.99
N ASP A 46 3.70 -22.95 -1.83
CA ASP A 46 4.77 -23.95 -1.97
C ASP A 46 6.06 -23.30 -2.46
N ILE A 47 5.96 -22.40 -3.44
CA ILE A 47 7.10 -21.61 -3.92
C ILE A 47 7.65 -20.71 -2.81
N TYR A 48 6.78 -20.03 -2.05
CA TYR A 48 7.18 -19.25 -0.88
C TYR A 48 7.94 -20.12 0.14
N ALA A 49 7.40 -21.30 0.49
CA ALA A 49 8.00 -22.19 1.49
C ALA A 49 9.42 -22.62 1.09
N ARG A 50 9.66 -22.89 -0.19
CA ARG A 50 11.02 -23.18 -0.70
C ARG A 50 11.95 -21.98 -0.58
N GLN A 51 11.46 -20.78 -0.90
CA GLN A 51 12.24 -19.55 -0.82
C GLN A 51 12.51 -19.08 0.61
N TYR A 52 11.79 -19.63 1.60
CA TYR A 52 11.94 -19.26 2.99
C TYR A 52 13.39 -19.42 3.49
N PHE A 53 14.06 -20.53 3.13
CA PHE A 53 15.44 -20.81 3.53
C PHE A 53 16.51 -20.35 2.52
N ILE A 54 16.14 -20.18 1.25
CA ILE A 54 17.07 -19.88 0.15
C ILE A 54 17.57 -18.41 0.18
N THR A 55 16.94 -17.56 0.99
CA THR A 55 17.12 -16.11 0.91
C THR A 55 18.09 -15.51 1.97
N HIS A 56 19.31 -15.17 1.49
CA HIS A 56 20.28 -14.10 1.92
C HIS A 56 21.39 -14.36 2.98
N GLY A 57 22.56 -14.86 2.58
CA GLY A 57 23.84 -14.65 3.30
C GLY A 57 23.90 -15.15 4.76
N ARG A 58 25.06 -15.01 5.43
CA ARG A 58 25.24 -15.50 6.81
C ARG A 58 24.30 -14.81 7.83
N LYS A 59 23.95 -13.53 7.61
CA LYS A 59 23.12 -12.73 8.52
C LYS A 59 21.63 -13.08 8.51
N ASP A 60 21.02 -13.51 7.40
CA ASP A 60 19.60 -13.94 7.46
C ASP A 60 19.47 -15.37 8.00
N ARG A 61 20.45 -16.26 7.79
CA ARG A 61 20.41 -17.61 8.39
C ARG A 61 20.32 -17.55 9.92
N SER A 62 21.12 -16.69 10.57
CA SER A 62 21.05 -16.51 12.03
C SER A 62 19.74 -15.87 12.50
N ARG A 63 19.07 -15.08 11.66
CA ARG A 63 17.73 -14.54 11.96
C ARG A 63 16.65 -15.60 11.85
N ILE A 64 16.73 -16.48 10.85
CA ILE A 64 15.81 -17.60 10.69
C ILE A 64 15.92 -18.51 11.91
N ILE A 65 17.14 -18.94 12.29
CA ILE A 65 17.34 -19.79 13.47
C ILE A 65 16.74 -19.14 14.73
N ARG A 66 17.03 -17.85 14.97
CA ARG A 66 16.42 -17.12 16.10
C ARG A 66 14.91 -17.07 16.03
N ALA A 67 14.32 -16.86 14.86
CA ALA A 67 12.87 -16.87 14.69
C ALA A 67 12.29 -18.25 15.07
N TRP A 68 12.92 -19.35 14.64
CA TRP A 68 12.52 -20.71 15.02
C TRP A 68 12.72 -21.03 16.51
N LEU A 69 13.67 -20.41 17.20
CA LEU A 69 13.87 -20.61 18.65
C LEU A 69 12.89 -19.78 19.49
N THR A 70 12.45 -18.63 18.99
CA THR A 70 11.69 -17.64 19.79
C THR A 70 10.27 -17.44 19.30
N TRP A 71 9.83 -18.16 18.25
CA TRP A 71 8.48 -17.99 17.70
C TRP A 71 7.35 -18.13 18.74
N PRO A 72 7.40 -19.05 19.74
CA PRO A 72 6.31 -19.15 20.71
C PRO A 72 6.20 -17.88 21.56
N ILE A 73 7.35 -17.32 21.94
CA ILE A 73 7.42 -16.08 22.74
C ILE A 73 6.86 -14.91 21.93
N VAL A 74 7.32 -14.75 20.68
CA VAL A 74 6.81 -13.70 19.78
C VAL A 74 5.31 -13.82 19.57
N LEU A 75 4.80 -15.03 19.35
CA LEU A 75 3.38 -15.28 19.15
C LEU A 75 2.57 -14.90 20.40
N ILE A 76 2.98 -15.35 21.59
CA ILE A 76 2.31 -15.05 22.86
C ILE A 76 2.33 -13.54 23.15
N GLU A 77 3.47 -12.87 22.94
CA GLU A 77 3.58 -11.41 23.10
C GLU A 77 2.66 -10.65 22.15
N GLU A 78 2.58 -11.05 20.88
CA GLU A 78 1.66 -10.42 19.93
C GLU A 78 0.20 -10.69 20.31
N MET A 79 -0.14 -11.92 20.70
CA MET A 79 -1.49 -12.28 21.17
C MET A 79 -1.89 -11.40 22.37
N ALA A 80 -1.04 -11.31 23.39
CA ALA A 80 -1.28 -10.51 24.58
C ALA A 80 -1.45 -9.04 24.22
N ARG A 81 -0.53 -8.47 23.44
CA ARG A 81 -0.54 -7.05 23.05
C ARG A 81 -1.79 -6.67 22.25
N PHE A 82 -2.10 -7.40 21.18
CA PHE A 82 -3.23 -7.06 20.32
C PHE A 82 -4.57 -7.41 20.94
N THR A 83 -4.66 -8.48 21.73
CA THR A 83 -5.90 -8.82 22.45
C THR A 83 -6.17 -7.91 23.63
N TRP A 84 -5.14 -7.46 24.35
CA TRP A 84 -5.32 -6.41 25.37
C TRP A 84 -5.86 -5.11 24.76
N ARG A 85 -5.32 -4.70 23.60
CA ARG A 85 -5.75 -3.48 22.91
C ARG A 85 -7.16 -3.57 22.33
N ASN A 86 -7.49 -4.68 21.68
CA ASN A 86 -8.67 -4.79 20.81
C ASN A 86 -9.77 -5.70 21.37
N GLY A 87 -9.42 -6.66 22.24
CA GLY A 87 -10.26 -7.82 22.53
C GLY A 87 -11.60 -7.48 23.17
N ARG A 88 -11.62 -6.57 24.15
CA ARG A 88 -12.88 -6.12 24.78
C ARG A 88 -13.79 -5.38 23.81
N ILE A 89 -13.22 -4.57 22.91
CA ILE A 89 -13.99 -3.84 21.91
C ILE A 89 -14.62 -4.83 20.92
N ILE A 90 -13.87 -5.84 20.49
CA ILE A 90 -14.40 -6.88 19.60
C ILE A 90 -15.48 -7.71 20.30
N GLN A 91 -15.29 -8.06 21.57
CA GLN A 91 -16.32 -8.75 22.34
C GLN A 91 -17.62 -7.94 22.42
N GLN A 92 -17.54 -6.63 22.69
CA GLN A 92 -18.70 -5.76 22.78
C GLN A 92 -19.42 -5.55 21.43
N ARG A 93 -18.67 -5.46 20.32
CA ARG A 93 -19.24 -5.12 19.00
C ARG A 93 -19.68 -6.32 18.18
N TYR A 94 -19.05 -7.49 18.37
CA TYR A 94 -19.23 -8.68 17.53
C TYR A 94 -19.55 -9.95 18.32
N ASP A 95 -19.82 -9.83 19.62
CA ASP A 95 -20.15 -10.95 20.52
C ASP A 95 -19.12 -12.11 20.49
N ARG A 96 -17.86 -11.80 20.18
CA ARG A 96 -16.76 -12.77 20.20
C ARG A 96 -16.00 -12.67 21.51
N LEU A 97 -16.22 -13.60 22.43
CA LEU A 97 -15.52 -13.63 23.72
C LEU A 97 -14.00 -13.57 23.56
N VAL A 98 -13.31 -12.85 24.45
CA VAL A 98 -11.83 -12.69 24.40
C VAL A 98 -11.10 -14.04 24.36
N VAL A 99 -11.57 -15.04 25.11
CA VAL A 99 -10.99 -16.39 25.09
C VAL A 99 -11.13 -17.07 23.71
N MET A 100 -12.26 -16.86 23.04
CA MET A 100 -12.49 -17.37 21.68
C MET A 100 -11.60 -16.63 20.68
N GLN A 101 -11.34 -15.34 20.89
CA GLN A 101 -10.41 -14.59 20.04
C GLN A 101 -8.98 -15.12 20.18
N LEU A 102 -8.53 -15.50 21.37
CA LEU A 102 -7.21 -16.11 21.58
C LEU A 102 -7.14 -17.50 20.93
N ALA A 103 -8.19 -18.30 21.04
CA ALA A 103 -8.29 -19.60 20.36
C ALA A 103 -8.25 -19.46 18.83
N ASP A 104 -8.99 -18.48 18.27
CA ASP A 104 -8.96 -18.16 16.85
C ASP A 104 -7.54 -17.82 16.39
N GLN A 105 -6.85 -16.95 17.12
CA GLN A 105 -5.49 -16.52 16.77
C GLN A 105 -4.52 -17.70 16.70
N LEU A 106 -4.59 -18.63 17.66
CA LEU A 106 -3.77 -19.85 17.64
C LEU A 106 -4.12 -20.73 16.44
N GLN A 107 -5.41 -21.00 16.23
CA GLN A 107 -5.86 -21.85 15.12
C GLN A 107 -5.43 -21.26 13.76
N LEU A 108 -5.60 -19.96 13.58
CA LEU A 108 -5.25 -19.24 12.36
C LEU A 108 -3.74 -19.20 12.11
N TYR A 109 -2.94 -19.05 13.17
CA TYR A 109 -1.48 -19.15 13.06
C TYR A 109 -1.05 -20.54 12.60
N PHE A 110 -1.46 -21.60 13.29
CA PHE A 110 -1.02 -22.96 12.93
C PHE A 110 -1.55 -23.43 11.58
N ARG A 111 -2.76 -23.02 11.19
CA ARG A 111 -3.37 -23.47 9.94
C ARG A 111 -2.90 -22.65 8.72
N PHE A 112 -2.71 -21.35 8.89
CA PHE A 112 -2.51 -20.42 7.75
C PHE A 112 -1.31 -19.49 7.90
N GLY A 113 -0.58 -19.50 9.03
CA GLY A 113 0.51 -18.57 9.29
C GLY A 113 0.04 -17.13 9.56
N ILE A 114 -1.23 -16.95 9.92
CA ILE A 114 -1.80 -15.63 10.21
C ILE A 114 -1.44 -15.25 11.64
N LEU A 115 -0.66 -14.19 11.80
CA LEU A 115 -0.26 -13.68 13.11
C LEU A 115 -1.40 -12.91 13.81
N PRO A 116 -1.36 -12.79 15.16
CA PRO A 116 -2.36 -12.09 15.98
C PRO A 116 -2.72 -10.70 15.48
N ARG A 117 -1.75 -9.94 14.98
CA ARG A 117 -2.00 -8.62 14.37
C ARG A 117 -3.00 -8.69 13.21
N TRP A 118 -2.86 -9.69 12.35
CA TRP A 118 -3.72 -9.86 11.17
C TRP A 118 -5.08 -10.47 11.47
N TYR A 119 -5.25 -11.11 12.63
CA TYR A 119 -6.59 -11.47 13.12
C TYR A 119 -7.51 -10.24 13.18
N TYR A 120 -7.01 -9.14 13.75
CA TYR A 120 -7.76 -7.88 13.85
C TYR A 120 -7.81 -7.12 12.53
N ILE A 121 -6.66 -6.97 11.83
CA ILE A 121 -6.62 -6.31 10.52
C ILE A 121 -7.58 -6.99 9.54
N PHE A 122 -7.64 -8.30 9.45
CA PHE A 122 -8.54 -8.97 8.50
C PHE A 122 -9.94 -9.23 9.04
N SER A 123 -10.32 -8.67 10.20
CA SER A 123 -11.67 -8.89 10.76
C SER A 123 -11.99 -10.38 10.97
N LEU A 124 -10.99 -11.23 11.23
CA LEU A 124 -11.16 -12.69 11.35
C LEU A 124 -11.87 -13.12 12.64
N TYR A 125 -12.30 -12.16 13.46
CA TYR A 125 -13.26 -12.41 14.54
C TYR A 125 -14.68 -12.64 14.01
N GLU A 126 -15.00 -12.12 12.82
CA GLU A 126 -16.27 -12.30 12.14
C GLU A 126 -16.30 -13.66 11.43
N GLN A 127 -17.36 -14.43 11.63
CA GLN A 127 -17.40 -15.83 11.20
C GLN A 127 -17.26 -16.01 9.69
N ASP A 128 -17.97 -15.20 8.90
CA ASP A 128 -17.95 -15.29 7.42
C ASP A 128 -16.58 -14.95 6.83
N VAL A 129 -15.89 -13.99 7.45
CA VAL A 129 -14.54 -13.60 7.05
C VAL A 129 -13.52 -14.67 7.49
N ARG A 130 -13.67 -15.21 8.71
CA ARG A 130 -12.83 -16.29 9.22
C ARG A 130 -12.92 -17.56 8.39
N GLY A 131 -14.10 -17.87 7.83
CA GLY A 131 -14.30 -18.99 6.90
C GLY A 131 -13.41 -18.91 5.66
N GLN A 132 -13.02 -17.69 5.26
CA GLN A 132 -12.16 -17.43 4.10
C GLN A 132 -10.69 -17.22 4.47
N ALA A 133 -10.27 -17.50 5.72
CA ALA A 133 -8.92 -17.25 6.21
C ALA A 133 -7.79 -17.80 5.31
N ARG A 134 -8.01 -18.98 4.68
CA ARG A 134 -7.05 -19.57 3.72
C ARG A 134 -6.71 -18.60 2.59
N ASN A 135 -7.66 -17.78 2.15
CA ASN A 135 -7.55 -16.92 0.98
C ASN A 135 -6.78 -15.62 1.25
N PHE A 136 -6.51 -15.29 2.52
CA PHE A 136 -5.74 -14.09 2.83
C PHE A 136 -4.25 -14.31 2.52
N LEU A 137 -3.71 -13.41 1.68
CA LEU A 137 -2.29 -13.35 1.39
C LEU A 137 -1.62 -12.42 2.40
N ASN A 138 -0.53 -12.90 3.01
CA ASN A 138 0.21 -12.10 3.96
C ASN A 138 1.34 -11.34 3.28
N ARG A 139 1.67 -10.17 3.84
CA ARG A 139 2.76 -9.32 3.36
C ARG A 139 4.13 -10.03 3.39
N PHE A 140 4.31 -11.00 4.27
CA PHE A 140 5.54 -11.79 4.32
C PHE A 140 5.65 -12.79 3.16
N GLU A 141 4.54 -13.31 2.65
CA GLU A 141 4.50 -14.19 1.48
C GLU A 141 4.83 -13.37 0.22
N THR A 142 4.19 -12.20 0.10
CA THR A 142 4.27 -11.36 -1.10
C THR A 142 5.56 -10.53 -1.18
N LYS A 143 5.75 -9.54 -0.30
CA LYS A 143 6.87 -8.56 -0.42
C LYS A 143 8.26 -9.15 -0.15
N LEU A 144 8.36 -10.21 0.66
CA LEU A 144 9.66 -10.82 0.96
C LEU A 144 10.08 -11.87 -0.06
N ALA A 145 9.14 -12.51 -0.75
CA ALA A 145 9.43 -13.57 -1.70
C ALA A 145 8.69 -13.36 -3.02
N LEU A 146 7.38 -13.58 -3.09
CA LEU A 146 6.67 -13.77 -4.36
C LEU A 146 6.80 -12.58 -5.31
N PHE A 147 6.61 -11.36 -4.83
CA PHE A 147 6.80 -10.17 -5.68
C PHE A 147 8.25 -9.98 -6.13
N ARG A 148 9.24 -10.45 -5.36
CA ARG A 148 10.65 -10.38 -5.82
C ARG A 148 10.95 -11.39 -6.92
N LEU A 149 10.36 -12.58 -6.84
CA LEU A 149 10.48 -13.61 -7.89
C LEU A 149 9.73 -13.19 -9.15
N LEU A 150 8.62 -12.47 -8.99
CA LEU A 150 7.79 -11.97 -10.08
C LEU A 150 8.31 -10.67 -10.71
N ASN A 151 9.09 -9.87 -9.98
CA ASN A 151 9.64 -8.63 -10.51
C ASN A 151 10.90 -8.95 -11.31
N TRP A 152 10.85 -8.67 -12.62
CA TRP A 152 12.03 -8.71 -13.47
C TRP A 152 13.03 -7.63 -13.00
N PRO A 153 14.36 -7.85 -13.13
CA PRO A 153 15.32 -6.75 -13.14
C PRO A 153 15.08 -5.89 -14.38
N GLY A 154 14.05 -5.06 -14.32
CA GLY A 154 13.72 -4.09 -15.35
C GLY A 154 14.05 -2.68 -14.86
N ASN A 155 14.36 -1.85 -15.84
CA ASN A 155 14.81 -0.47 -15.66
C ASN A 155 13.65 0.51 -15.42
N SER A 156 12.39 0.03 -15.39
CA SER A 156 11.27 0.96 -15.26
C SER A 156 11.34 1.69 -13.93
N PRO A 157 11.25 3.03 -13.94
CA PRO A 157 11.58 3.87 -12.79
C PRO A 157 10.42 3.97 -11.78
N LEU A 158 9.68 2.90 -11.55
CA LEU A 158 8.45 2.94 -10.76
C LEU A 158 8.65 3.47 -9.32
N ASN A 159 9.84 3.27 -8.74
CA ASN A 159 10.16 3.71 -7.38
C ASN A 159 10.92 5.05 -7.33
N ASP A 160 11.34 5.59 -8.49
CA ASP A 160 11.98 6.89 -8.59
C ASP A 160 10.96 7.90 -9.13
N LYS A 161 10.50 8.81 -8.29
CA LYS A 161 9.40 9.72 -8.66
C LYS A 161 9.73 10.66 -9.82
N ASP A 162 11.00 11.02 -9.99
CA ASP A 162 11.45 11.87 -11.10
C ASP A 162 11.39 11.08 -12.40
N ALA A 163 12.13 9.97 -12.45
CA ALA A 163 12.19 9.15 -13.64
C ALA A 163 10.81 8.53 -13.98
N PHE A 164 9.96 8.28 -12.98
CA PHE A 164 8.57 7.88 -13.16
C PHE A 164 7.76 8.92 -13.94
N ALA A 165 7.81 10.19 -13.55
CA ALA A 165 7.07 11.26 -14.23
C ALA A 165 7.57 11.46 -15.67
N SER A 166 8.89 11.43 -15.86
CA SER A 166 9.52 11.50 -17.19
C SER A 166 9.11 10.32 -18.08
N HIS A 167 9.09 9.10 -17.52
CA HIS A 167 8.65 7.89 -18.24
C HIS A 167 7.16 7.95 -18.62
N CYS A 168 6.29 8.43 -17.72
CA CYS A 168 4.87 8.61 -18.01
C CYS A 168 4.67 9.60 -19.16
N ARG A 169 5.36 10.75 -19.14
CA ARG A 169 5.29 11.75 -20.20
C ARG A 169 5.72 11.17 -21.55
N ALA A 170 6.82 10.42 -21.59
CA ALA A 170 7.32 9.78 -22.81
C ALA A 170 6.33 8.78 -23.43
N HIS A 171 5.42 8.21 -22.63
CA HIS A 171 4.41 7.24 -23.06
C HIS A 171 3.00 7.84 -23.16
N GLY A 172 2.83 9.16 -23.02
CA GLY A 172 1.53 9.82 -23.06
C GLY A 172 0.58 9.37 -21.92
N ILE A 173 1.14 9.06 -20.75
CA ILE A 173 0.38 8.69 -19.55
C ILE A 173 0.14 9.93 -18.70
N ASP A 174 -1.13 10.20 -18.41
CA ASP A 174 -1.54 11.30 -17.54
C ASP A 174 -1.09 11.05 -16.09
N ALA A 175 -0.01 11.72 -15.70
CA ALA A 175 0.57 11.67 -14.36
C ALA A 175 0.69 13.08 -13.75
N VAL A 176 0.90 13.17 -12.44
CA VAL A 176 1.01 14.47 -11.77
C VAL A 176 2.24 15.21 -12.28
N ASP A 177 2.04 16.44 -12.76
CA ASP A 177 3.11 17.27 -13.30
C ASP A 177 4.17 17.56 -12.26
N VAL A 178 5.40 17.16 -12.56
CA VAL A 178 6.60 17.63 -11.85
C VAL A 178 7.06 18.89 -12.56
N LEU A 179 7.15 20.01 -11.84
CA LEU A 179 7.60 21.31 -12.35
C LEU A 179 9.11 21.49 -12.18
N VAL A 180 9.59 21.22 -10.97
CA VAL A 180 10.98 21.44 -10.55
C VAL A 180 11.49 20.25 -9.77
N ILE A 181 12.74 19.92 -9.98
CA ILE A 181 13.48 18.90 -9.23
C ILE A 181 14.73 19.55 -8.66
N ALA A 182 14.83 19.56 -7.34
CA ALA A 182 16.00 20.06 -6.65
C ALA A 182 16.89 18.89 -6.20
N ARG A 183 18.17 18.97 -6.54
CA ARG A 183 19.19 17.98 -6.17
C ARG A 183 20.50 18.69 -5.86
N ASP A 184 21.01 18.48 -4.65
CA ASP A 184 22.31 19.00 -4.21
C ASP A 184 22.49 20.51 -4.47
N GLY A 185 21.43 21.29 -4.25
CA GLY A 185 21.40 22.73 -4.46
C GLY A 185 21.04 23.18 -5.88
N GLY A 186 21.12 22.28 -6.87
CA GLY A 186 20.71 22.55 -8.25
C GLY A 186 19.20 22.45 -8.44
N LEU A 187 18.64 23.31 -9.30
CA LEU A 187 17.23 23.28 -9.72
C LEU A 187 17.14 22.84 -11.18
N HIS A 188 16.38 21.77 -11.43
CA HIS A 188 16.14 21.22 -12.76
C HIS A 188 14.66 21.38 -13.11
N TRP A 189 14.39 22.12 -14.19
CA TRP A 189 13.03 22.41 -14.65
C TRP A 189 12.60 21.43 -15.73
N THR A 190 11.34 21.02 -15.70
CA THR A 190 10.75 20.16 -16.73
C THR A 190 10.05 20.93 -17.85
N GLY A 191 9.88 22.24 -17.67
CA GLY A 191 9.28 23.19 -18.60
C GLY A 191 9.90 24.58 -18.40
N GLU A 192 9.09 25.63 -18.52
CA GLU A 192 9.57 26.99 -18.32
C GLU A 192 10.11 27.20 -16.89
N PRO A 193 11.22 27.94 -16.72
CA PRO A 193 11.88 28.14 -15.44
C PRO A 193 11.17 29.15 -14.53
N VAL A 194 9.85 29.01 -14.40
CA VAL A 194 8.99 29.88 -13.60
C VAL A 194 7.95 29.06 -12.85
N LEU A 195 7.73 29.38 -11.58
CA LEU A 195 6.65 28.76 -10.83
C LEU A 195 5.30 29.36 -11.26
N PRO A 196 4.31 28.52 -11.64
CA PRO A 196 3.00 29.00 -12.05
C PRO A 196 2.24 29.55 -10.84
N ALA A 197 1.42 30.58 -11.02
CA ALA A 197 0.54 31.13 -9.98
C ALA A 197 -0.64 30.18 -9.65
N ARG A 198 -0.32 28.98 -9.17
CA ARG A 198 -1.24 27.89 -8.80
C ARG A 198 -0.71 27.19 -7.56
N ASP A 199 -1.60 26.51 -6.83
CA ASP A 199 -1.20 25.74 -5.66
C ASP A 199 -0.15 24.66 -6.01
N LEU A 200 0.82 24.51 -5.11
CA LEU A 200 1.96 23.62 -5.27
C LEU A 200 1.96 22.53 -4.20
N PHE A 201 2.59 21.41 -4.55
CA PHE A 201 2.84 20.29 -3.67
C PHE A 201 4.31 19.91 -3.71
N ILE A 202 4.98 19.94 -2.58
CA ILE A 202 6.41 19.64 -2.47
C ILE A 202 6.59 18.31 -1.77
N LYS A 203 7.46 17.43 -2.28
CA LYS A 203 7.78 16.17 -1.60
C LYS A 203 9.21 15.70 -1.88
N PRO A 204 9.83 14.93 -0.97
CA PRO A 204 11.07 14.22 -1.27
C PRO A 204 10.87 13.14 -2.34
N THR A 205 11.85 12.98 -3.22
CA THR A 205 11.79 11.99 -4.30
C THR A 205 11.78 10.56 -3.77
N ASN A 206 12.54 10.28 -2.70
CA ASN A 206 12.72 8.93 -2.14
C ASN A 206 11.83 8.60 -0.92
N ALA A 207 11.03 9.55 -0.43
CA ALA A 207 10.15 9.33 0.72
C ALA A 207 8.96 8.44 0.36
N ARG A 208 8.46 7.68 1.36
CA ARG A 208 7.29 6.80 1.24
C ARG A 208 6.19 7.27 2.18
N GLY A 209 4.94 7.01 1.78
CA GLY A 209 3.77 7.20 2.63
C GLY A 209 3.47 8.65 3.02
N GLY A 210 3.90 9.61 2.20
CA GLY A 210 3.64 11.04 2.41
C GLY A 210 4.60 11.77 3.35
N LYS A 211 5.63 11.09 3.89
CA LYS A 211 6.58 11.73 4.82
C LYS A 211 7.33 12.88 4.14
N GLY A 212 7.26 14.07 4.75
CA GLY A 212 7.92 15.28 4.26
C GLY A 212 7.22 15.94 3.07
N ALA A 213 5.99 15.52 2.75
CA ALA A 213 5.16 16.22 1.79
C ALA A 213 4.60 17.52 2.39
N GLU A 214 4.53 18.56 1.58
CA GLU A 214 4.11 19.91 1.99
C GLU A 214 3.13 20.47 0.95
N ARG A 215 2.10 21.16 1.44
CA ARG A 215 1.14 21.90 0.62
C ARG A 215 1.49 23.39 0.63
N TRP A 216 1.36 24.05 -0.51
CA TRP A 216 1.63 25.47 -0.67
C TRP A 216 0.53 26.12 -1.50
N ASP A 217 -0.27 26.96 -0.87
CA ASP A 217 -1.45 27.58 -1.48
C ASP A 217 -1.08 28.98 -1.99
N ILE A 218 -1.36 29.27 -3.27
CA ILE A 218 -1.07 30.59 -3.86
C ILE A 218 -2.00 31.65 -3.26
N GLN A 219 -1.46 32.82 -2.95
CA GLN A 219 -2.20 33.96 -2.40
C GLN A 219 -2.43 35.03 -3.48
N ALA A 220 -3.39 35.94 -3.24
CA ALA A 220 -3.73 37.01 -4.19
C ALA A 220 -2.56 37.96 -4.50
N ASP A 221 -1.57 38.05 -3.61
CA ASP A 221 -0.36 38.86 -3.78
C ASP A 221 0.80 38.10 -4.48
N GLY A 222 0.54 36.89 -4.98
CA GLY A 222 1.51 36.06 -5.70
C GLY A 222 2.45 35.24 -4.81
N ARG A 223 2.34 35.32 -3.47
CA ARG A 223 3.14 34.52 -2.53
C ARG A 223 2.48 33.17 -2.24
N TYR A 224 3.28 32.19 -1.80
CA TYR A 224 2.83 30.85 -1.43
C TYR A 224 2.79 30.69 0.08
N ARG A 225 1.66 30.19 0.61
CA ARG A 225 1.46 29.95 2.04
C ARG A 225 1.39 28.45 2.33
N ASN A 226 2.11 27.97 3.33
CA ASN A 226 1.95 26.60 3.84
C ASN A 226 0.91 26.53 5.00
N PRO A 227 0.48 25.32 5.43
CA PRO A 227 -0.46 25.18 6.54
C PRO A 227 0.01 25.76 7.87
N GLU A 228 1.32 25.87 8.09
CA GLU A 228 1.92 26.48 9.29
C GLU A 228 1.92 28.02 9.25
N GLY A 229 1.43 28.62 8.15
CA GLY A 229 1.32 30.06 7.98
C GLY A 229 2.58 30.75 7.43
N LEU A 230 3.63 29.98 7.11
CA LEU A 230 4.82 30.51 6.44
C LEU A 230 4.45 30.96 5.03
N LEU A 231 4.80 32.21 4.72
CA LEU A 231 4.49 32.87 3.46
C LEU A 231 5.80 33.22 2.74
N LEU A 232 6.00 32.68 1.53
CA LEU A 232 7.22 32.84 0.75
C LEU A 232 6.91 33.37 -0.66
N THR A 233 7.82 34.16 -1.23
CA THR A 233 7.81 34.45 -2.67
C THR A 233 8.18 33.18 -3.47
N ALA A 234 7.98 33.20 -4.79
CA ALA A 234 8.43 32.12 -5.66
C ALA A 234 9.95 31.87 -5.52
N ASP A 235 10.74 32.94 -5.50
CA ASP A 235 12.20 32.88 -5.40
C ASP A 235 12.65 32.35 -4.04
N ASP A 236 12.03 32.80 -2.94
CA ASP A 236 12.34 32.30 -1.61
C ASP A 236 12.01 30.81 -1.47
N LEU A 237 10.89 30.38 -2.06
CA LEU A 237 10.49 28.98 -2.06
C LEU A 237 11.48 28.10 -2.84
N LEU A 238 11.95 28.57 -4.01
CA LEU A 238 12.97 27.89 -4.82
C LEU A 238 14.33 27.85 -4.10
N ALA A 239 14.76 28.95 -3.48
CA ALA A 239 15.99 29.03 -2.70
C ALA A 239 15.94 28.10 -1.48
N ARG A 240 14.79 28.01 -0.81
CA ARG A 240 14.56 27.03 0.25
C ARG A 240 14.65 25.60 -0.28
N LEU A 241 13.96 25.29 -1.38
CA LEU A 241 13.97 23.97 -2.00
C LEU A 241 15.40 23.51 -2.36
N ALA A 242 16.18 24.40 -2.99
CA ALA A 242 17.58 24.16 -3.34
C ALA A 242 18.41 23.81 -2.09
N ARG A 243 18.37 24.66 -1.05
CA ARG A 243 19.10 24.45 0.21
C ARG A 243 18.72 23.14 0.90
N GLU A 244 17.44 22.82 0.87
CA GLU A 244 16.86 21.63 1.50
C GLU A 244 17.04 20.34 0.69
N SER A 245 17.50 20.44 -0.55
CA SER A 245 17.74 19.28 -1.42
C SER A 245 19.07 18.58 -1.17
N SER A 246 19.96 19.18 -0.38
CA SER A 246 21.25 18.60 0.00
C SER A 246 21.07 17.28 0.75
N GLY A 247 21.46 16.17 0.10
CA GLY A 247 21.37 14.81 0.64
C GLY A 247 20.02 14.11 0.47
N VAL A 248 18.92 14.83 0.25
CA VAL A 248 17.62 14.25 -0.11
C VAL A 248 16.97 15.09 -1.21
N PRO A 249 16.95 14.62 -2.47
CA PRO A 249 16.33 15.35 -3.55
C PRO A 249 14.84 15.59 -3.29
N ARG A 250 14.35 16.74 -3.73
CA ARG A 250 12.96 17.18 -3.57
C ARG A 250 12.39 17.58 -4.92
N LEU A 251 11.09 17.51 -5.05
CA LEU A 251 10.39 17.94 -6.25
C LEU A 251 9.20 18.83 -5.91
N ILE A 252 8.88 19.75 -6.81
CA ILE A 252 7.66 20.56 -6.81
C ILE A 252 6.72 19.99 -7.87
N GLN A 253 5.46 19.79 -7.50
CA GLN A 253 4.37 19.44 -8.39
C GLN A 253 3.27 20.49 -8.33
N LEU A 254 2.45 20.54 -9.38
CA LEU A 254 1.14 21.16 -9.27
C LEU A 254 0.29 20.37 -8.28
N ARG A 255 -0.34 21.08 -7.34
CA ARG A 255 -1.30 20.47 -6.44
C ARG A 255 -2.56 20.11 -7.24
N ARG A 256 -2.89 18.83 -7.28
CA ARG A 256 -4.17 18.36 -7.82
C ARG A 256 -5.26 18.47 -6.76
N ILE A 257 -6.49 18.67 -7.23
CA ILE A 257 -7.69 18.72 -6.40
C ILE A 257 -8.61 17.54 -6.76
N ASN A 258 -9.44 17.14 -5.80
CA ASN A 258 -10.46 16.11 -6.01
C ASN A 258 -11.49 16.59 -7.02
N HIS A 259 -12.02 15.67 -7.82
CA HIS A 259 -13.18 15.91 -8.65
C HIS A 259 -14.36 16.38 -7.77
N PRO A 260 -15.20 17.36 -8.20
CA PRO A 260 -16.23 17.95 -7.35
C PRO A 260 -17.19 16.93 -6.73
N ALA A 261 -17.54 15.88 -7.46
CA ALA A 261 -18.43 14.81 -7.01
C ALA A 261 -17.91 13.94 -5.84
N ILE A 262 -16.63 14.06 -5.46
CA ILE A 262 -16.02 13.34 -4.32
C ILE A 262 -15.22 14.29 -3.42
N ALA A 263 -15.34 15.61 -3.61
CA ALA A 263 -14.60 16.58 -2.82
C ALA A 263 -15.04 16.58 -1.35
N ASP A 264 -16.28 16.19 -1.08
CA ASP A 264 -16.87 16.00 0.25
C ASP A 264 -16.39 14.73 0.96
N LEU A 265 -15.71 13.81 0.28
CA LEU A 265 -15.06 12.63 0.87
C LEU A 265 -13.63 12.90 1.33
N SER A 266 -13.30 14.16 1.61
CA SER A 266 -11.97 14.60 1.99
C SER A 266 -12.01 15.75 2.99
N ASN A 267 -11.00 15.82 3.83
CA ASN A 267 -10.69 16.98 4.69
C ASN A 267 -9.79 18.03 4.00
N GLY A 268 -9.65 17.96 2.67
CA GLY A 268 -8.81 18.86 1.85
C GLY A 268 -7.57 18.20 1.25
N ALA A 269 -7.24 16.96 1.66
CA ALA A 269 -6.23 16.13 1.01
C ALA A 269 -6.73 15.54 -0.33
N LEU A 270 -5.81 15.22 -1.23
CA LEU A 270 -6.16 14.51 -2.46
C LEU A 270 -6.49 13.06 -2.13
N CYS A 271 -7.68 12.61 -2.51
CA CYS A 271 -8.10 11.22 -2.43
C CYS A 271 -7.61 10.46 -3.66
N THR A 272 -7.32 9.18 -3.47
CA THR A 272 -6.83 8.32 -4.54
C THR A 272 -7.50 6.94 -4.52
N ALA A 273 -7.77 6.41 -5.72
CA ALA A 273 -8.05 5.01 -5.92
C ALA A 273 -6.73 4.24 -6.02
N ARG A 274 -6.47 3.33 -5.07
CA ARG A 274 -5.42 2.31 -5.15
C ARG A 274 -5.94 1.18 -6.03
N ILE A 275 -5.53 1.14 -7.30
CA ILE A 275 -5.91 0.10 -8.26
C ILE A 275 -4.74 -0.87 -8.44
N MET A 276 -4.94 -2.13 -8.07
CA MET A 276 -3.96 -3.19 -8.32
C MET A 276 -4.18 -3.79 -9.71
N THR A 277 -3.13 -3.82 -10.52
CA THR A 277 -3.10 -4.56 -11.78
C THR A 277 -2.10 -5.70 -11.74
N CYS A 278 -2.40 -6.78 -12.47
CA CYS A 278 -1.47 -7.88 -12.72
C CYS A 278 -1.44 -8.18 -14.23
N LEU A 279 -0.28 -8.55 -14.77
CA LEU A 279 -0.21 -9.03 -16.15
C LEU A 279 -0.98 -10.35 -16.26
N ASP A 280 -1.88 -10.44 -17.24
CA ASP A 280 -2.55 -11.66 -17.64
C ASP A 280 -1.57 -12.62 -18.35
N GLU A 281 -2.07 -13.78 -18.80
CA GLU A 281 -1.28 -14.77 -19.51
C GLU A 281 -0.78 -14.29 -20.88
N LYS A 282 -1.44 -13.29 -21.47
CA LYS A 282 -1.10 -12.65 -22.75
C LYS A 282 -0.14 -11.47 -22.57
N GLY A 283 0.13 -11.06 -21.33
CA GLY A 283 1.00 -9.92 -21.01
C GLY A 283 0.27 -8.57 -20.98
N HIS A 284 -1.07 -8.53 -20.94
CA HIS A 284 -1.84 -7.31 -20.76
C HIS A 284 -2.16 -7.07 -19.29
N GLY A 285 -2.26 -5.80 -18.88
CA GLY A 285 -2.67 -5.47 -17.51
C GLY A 285 -4.14 -5.78 -17.25
N GLU A 286 -4.42 -6.57 -16.22
CA GLU A 286 -5.76 -6.87 -15.72
C GLU A 286 -5.97 -6.21 -14.34
N VAL A 287 -7.11 -5.57 -14.11
CA VAL A 287 -7.45 -4.96 -12.81
C VAL A 287 -7.92 -6.05 -11.84
N ILE A 288 -7.20 -6.21 -10.73
CA ILE A 288 -7.39 -7.30 -9.76
C ILE A 288 -8.21 -6.87 -8.55
N ALA A 289 -7.96 -5.67 -8.04
CA ALA A 289 -8.59 -5.15 -6.83
C ALA A 289 -8.45 -3.64 -6.76
N ALA A 290 -9.37 -2.98 -6.08
CA ALA A 290 -9.30 -1.55 -5.85
C ALA A 290 -9.85 -1.13 -4.48
N VAL A 291 -9.23 -0.12 -3.89
CA VAL A 291 -9.75 0.60 -2.72
C VAL A 291 -9.63 2.10 -2.93
N PHE A 292 -10.57 2.86 -2.39
CA PHE A 292 -10.55 4.31 -2.40
C PHE A 292 -10.09 4.83 -1.04
N ARG A 293 -9.04 5.63 -1.03
CA ARG A 293 -8.40 6.14 0.19
C ARG A 293 -8.83 7.58 0.44
N MET A 294 -9.09 7.86 1.71
CA MET A 294 -9.57 9.16 2.18
C MET A 294 -8.77 9.56 3.43
N ALA A 295 -8.37 10.82 3.49
CA ALA A 295 -7.72 11.36 4.67
C ALA A 295 -8.77 11.79 5.70
N ILE A 296 -8.47 11.58 6.99
CA ILE A 296 -9.35 12.01 8.09
C ILE A 296 -8.55 12.76 9.17
N GLY A 297 -9.26 13.51 10.01
CA GLY A 297 -8.71 14.28 11.12
C GLY A 297 -7.73 15.36 10.66
N ARG A 298 -6.63 15.52 11.40
CA ARG A 298 -5.63 16.57 11.15
C ARG A 298 -4.72 16.30 9.95
N ASN A 299 -4.77 15.11 9.36
CA ASN A 299 -3.94 14.80 8.20
C ASN A 299 -4.59 15.37 6.94
N VAL A 300 -4.21 16.59 6.57
CA VAL A 300 -4.75 17.32 5.40
C VAL A 300 -3.82 17.28 4.18
N VAL A 301 -2.71 16.52 4.26
CA VAL A 301 -1.66 16.50 3.23
C VAL A 301 -1.72 15.24 2.37
N VAL A 302 -1.99 14.07 2.96
CA VAL A 302 -2.04 12.79 2.24
C VAL A 302 -3.16 11.87 2.74
N ASP A 303 -3.73 11.06 1.85
CA ASP A 303 -4.81 10.10 2.14
C ASP A 303 -4.31 8.71 2.60
N ASN A 304 -3.00 8.55 2.79
CA ASN A 304 -2.41 7.26 3.10
C ASN A 304 -2.95 6.67 4.42
N ILE A 305 -3.47 5.44 4.36
CA ILE A 305 -3.99 4.73 5.54
C ILE A 305 -2.94 4.60 6.65
N HIS A 306 -1.66 4.44 6.28
CA HIS A 306 -0.57 4.34 7.25
C HIS A 306 -0.23 5.67 7.92
N ALA A 307 -0.76 6.78 7.40
CA ALA A 307 -0.69 8.12 7.98
C ALA A 307 -2.01 8.50 8.70
N GLY A 308 -2.88 7.52 8.99
CA GLY A 308 -4.12 7.74 9.73
C GLY A 308 -5.37 7.94 8.88
N GLY A 309 -5.30 7.72 7.56
CA GLY A 309 -6.47 7.72 6.68
C GLY A 309 -7.38 6.50 6.84
N ILE A 310 -8.47 6.48 6.07
CA ILE A 310 -9.40 5.35 5.91
C ILE A 310 -9.43 4.90 4.45
N ALA A 311 -9.88 3.66 4.21
CA ALA A 311 -10.09 3.15 2.87
C ALA A 311 -11.39 2.36 2.76
N ALA A 312 -12.09 2.50 1.65
CA ALA A 312 -13.28 1.73 1.27
C ALA A 312 -12.96 0.80 0.09
N GLU A 313 -13.58 -0.37 0.04
CA GLU A 313 -13.56 -1.20 -1.17
C GLU A 313 -14.18 -0.43 -2.34
N VAL A 314 -13.60 -0.57 -3.54
CA VAL A 314 -14.25 -0.16 -4.78
C VAL A 314 -14.67 -1.41 -5.53
N ASP A 315 -15.97 -1.55 -5.79
CA ASP A 315 -16.46 -2.57 -6.70
C ASP A 315 -15.88 -2.33 -8.11
N ILE A 316 -15.13 -3.29 -8.64
CA ILE A 316 -14.37 -3.11 -9.88
C ILE A 316 -15.30 -2.85 -11.07
N ALA A 317 -16.47 -3.48 -11.10
CA ALA A 317 -17.42 -3.35 -12.20
C ALA A 317 -18.05 -1.95 -12.21
N SER A 318 -18.66 -1.54 -11.10
CA SER A 318 -19.50 -0.34 -11.00
C SER A 318 -18.78 0.91 -10.50
N GLY A 319 -17.66 0.78 -9.79
CA GLY A 319 -17.00 1.90 -9.10
C GLY A 319 -17.68 2.29 -7.79
N ARG A 320 -18.62 1.48 -7.29
CA ARG A 320 -19.37 1.72 -6.06
C ARG A 320 -18.51 1.41 -4.83
N LEU A 321 -18.54 2.31 -3.84
CA LEU A 321 -17.81 2.18 -2.59
C LEU A 321 -18.56 1.31 -1.57
N GLY A 322 -17.80 0.48 -0.86
CA GLY A 322 -18.26 -0.24 0.34
C GLY A 322 -18.13 0.61 1.62
N GLN A 323 -18.13 -0.06 2.77
CA GLN A 323 -17.78 0.58 4.05
C GLN A 323 -16.29 0.91 4.10
N ALA A 324 -15.94 1.99 4.78
CA ALA A 324 -14.56 2.37 5.04
C ALA A 324 -14.09 1.90 6.41
N SER A 325 -12.77 1.71 6.55
CA SER A 325 -12.09 1.46 7.82
C SER A 325 -10.67 2.01 7.74
N ASN A 326 -10.04 2.21 8.90
CA ASN A 326 -8.58 2.27 8.96
C ASN A 326 -7.99 0.85 8.71
N LEU A 327 -6.68 0.67 8.88
CA LEU A 327 -6.02 -0.63 8.70
C LEU A 327 -6.51 -1.73 9.67
N GLY A 328 -7.20 -1.38 10.76
CA GLY A 328 -7.80 -2.35 11.69
C GLY A 328 -6.82 -2.98 12.69
N ASP A 329 -5.58 -2.48 12.81
CA ASP A 329 -4.68 -2.86 13.91
C ASP A 329 -5.08 -2.22 15.25
N ASP A 330 -5.85 -1.13 15.18
CA ASP A 330 -6.68 -0.57 16.23
C ASP A 330 -8.16 -0.61 15.82
N VAL A 331 -8.96 -1.38 16.54
CA VAL A 331 -10.36 -1.64 16.17
C VAL A 331 -11.32 -0.53 16.62
N ARG A 332 -10.84 0.49 17.35
CA ARG A 332 -11.70 1.55 17.92
C ARG A 332 -12.51 2.28 16.87
N LEU A 333 -11.91 2.61 15.72
CA LEU A 333 -12.60 3.31 14.64
C LEU A 333 -13.73 2.46 14.04
N GLY A 334 -13.50 1.16 13.85
CA GLY A 334 -14.48 0.26 13.26
C GLY A 334 -14.75 0.52 11.78
N TRP A 335 -15.94 0.11 11.34
CA TRP A 335 -16.44 0.32 9.98
C TRP A 335 -17.30 1.58 9.91
N LEU A 336 -17.19 2.30 8.80
CA LEU A 336 -17.78 3.62 8.60
C LEU A 336 -18.55 3.65 7.28
N ASP A 337 -19.83 4.04 7.35
CA ASP A 337 -20.65 4.32 6.16
C ASP A 337 -20.58 5.78 5.72
N ARG A 338 -20.05 6.67 6.59
CA ARG A 338 -19.94 8.12 6.38
C ARG A 338 -18.56 8.62 6.73
N HIS A 339 -18.10 9.67 6.05
CA HIS A 339 -16.79 10.27 6.25
C HIS A 339 -16.73 11.01 7.60
N PRO A 340 -15.79 10.69 8.51
CA PRO A 340 -15.79 11.22 9.88
C PRO A 340 -15.74 12.75 10.01
N ASP A 341 -15.09 13.43 9.06
CA ASP A 341 -14.89 14.88 9.16
C ASP A 341 -15.98 15.71 8.46
N THR A 342 -16.67 15.12 7.48
CA THR A 342 -17.60 15.84 6.58
C THR A 342 -19.02 15.28 6.64
N ASP A 343 -19.20 14.13 7.31
CA ASP A 343 -20.44 13.35 7.35
C ASP A 343 -20.95 12.90 5.96
N ALA A 344 -20.14 13.03 4.90
CA ALA A 344 -20.54 12.61 3.56
C ALA A 344 -20.70 11.09 3.47
N ALA A 345 -21.73 10.62 2.74
CA ALA A 345 -21.96 9.19 2.55
C ALA A 345 -20.84 8.55 1.72
N ILE A 346 -20.19 7.53 2.31
CA ILE A 346 -19.17 6.71 1.65
C ILE A 346 -19.87 5.53 0.98
N THR A 347 -20.58 4.72 1.77
CA THR A 347 -21.14 3.45 1.28
C THR A 347 -22.21 3.70 0.23
N GLY A 348 -22.11 3.00 -0.89
CA GLY A 348 -23.00 3.17 -2.03
C GLY A 348 -22.63 4.33 -2.96
N ARG A 349 -21.67 5.19 -2.61
CA ARG A 349 -21.18 6.25 -3.51
C ARG A 349 -20.47 5.63 -4.71
N THR A 350 -20.78 6.09 -5.91
CA THR A 350 -20.04 5.70 -7.13
C THR A 350 -18.94 6.71 -7.42
N LEU A 351 -17.72 6.23 -7.65
CA LEU A 351 -16.60 7.09 -8.02
C LEU A 351 -16.79 7.69 -9.43
N PRO A 352 -16.56 8.99 -9.62
CA PRO A 352 -16.60 9.62 -10.94
C PRO A 352 -15.46 9.09 -11.80
N LEU A 353 -15.66 9.02 -13.12
CA LEU A 353 -14.61 8.67 -14.10
C LEU A 353 -13.96 7.29 -13.83
N TRP A 354 -14.71 6.35 -13.24
CA TRP A 354 -14.18 5.05 -12.83
C TRP A 354 -13.71 4.20 -14.02
N ALA A 355 -14.43 4.24 -15.14
CA ALA A 355 -14.05 3.50 -16.34
C ALA A 355 -12.73 4.02 -16.91
N GLU A 356 -12.56 5.34 -16.93
CA GLU A 356 -11.37 6.06 -17.37
C GLU A 356 -10.18 5.76 -16.43
N ALA A 357 -10.41 5.72 -15.12
CA ALA A 357 -9.37 5.38 -14.14
C ALA A 357 -8.86 3.94 -14.34
N LYS A 358 -9.76 2.98 -14.59
CA LYS A 358 -9.36 1.60 -14.94
C LYS A 358 -8.55 1.56 -16.24
N LYS A 359 -9.01 2.26 -17.28
CA LYS A 359 -8.28 2.37 -18.56
C LYS A 359 -6.89 2.97 -18.37
N LEU A 360 -6.77 4.02 -17.55
CA LEU A 360 -5.49 4.64 -17.20
C LEU A 360 -4.56 3.65 -16.50
N ALA A 361 -5.05 2.88 -15.53
CA ALA A 361 -4.26 1.86 -14.82
C ALA A 361 -3.73 0.78 -15.77
N VAL A 362 -4.57 0.27 -16.68
CA VAL A 362 -4.17 -0.75 -17.67
C VAL A 362 -3.17 -0.17 -18.68
N ARG A 363 -3.40 1.03 -19.19
CA ARG A 363 -2.49 1.74 -20.10
C ARG A 363 -1.15 2.02 -19.42
N ALA A 364 -1.16 2.43 -18.15
CA ALA A 364 0.05 2.61 -17.37
C ALA A 364 0.81 1.29 -17.20
N HIS A 365 0.13 0.18 -16.90
CA HIS A 365 0.79 -1.12 -16.80
C HIS A 365 1.51 -1.54 -18.08
N ALA A 366 0.96 -1.25 -19.26
CA ALA A 366 1.65 -1.51 -20.52
C ALA A 366 3.02 -0.82 -20.61
N ALA A 367 3.16 0.41 -20.10
CA ALA A 367 4.43 1.13 -20.07
C ALA A 367 5.40 0.65 -18.97
N PHE A 368 4.92 -0.16 -18.03
CA PHE A 368 5.71 -0.73 -16.92
C PHE A 368 5.60 -2.27 -16.90
N ALA A 369 5.52 -2.89 -18.09
CA ALA A 369 5.29 -4.32 -18.25
C ALA A 369 6.45 -5.23 -17.76
N ASP A 370 7.57 -4.64 -17.33
CA ASP A 370 8.64 -5.36 -16.61
C ASP A 370 8.23 -5.74 -15.17
N ARG A 371 7.13 -5.18 -14.66
CA ARG A 371 6.54 -5.53 -13.35
C ARG A 371 5.30 -6.39 -13.56
N THR A 372 5.27 -7.57 -12.96
CA THR A 372 4.11 -8.46 -13.07
C THR A 372 2.89 -7.89 -12.33
N VAL A 373 3.10 -7.29 -11.15
CA VAL A 373 2.03 -6.74 -10.29
C VAL A 373 2.38 -5.31 -9.92
N ILE A 374 1.43 -4.39 -10.10
CA ILE A 374 1.59 -2.98 -9.74
C ILE A 374 0.36 -2.49 -8.97
N GLY A 375 0.58 -1.70 -7.92
CA GLY A 375 -0.48 -0.89 -7.31
C GLY A 375 -0.38 0.57 -7.75
N TRP A 376 -1.36 1.04 -8.50
CA TRP A 376 -1.45 2.43 -8.96
C TRP A 376 -2.25 3.27 -7.98
N ASP A 377 -1.73 4.45 -7.63
CA ASP A 377 -2.54 5.49 -7.00
C ASP A 377 -3.00 6.46 -8.06
N ILE A 378 -4.31 6.51 -8.26
CA ILE A 378 -4.95 7.36 -9.27
C ILE A 378 -5.84 8.36 -8.56
N ALA A 379 -5.57 9.65 -8.76
CA ALA A 379 -6.46 10.72 -8.35
C ALA A 379 -7.55 10.90 -9.40
N LEU A 380 -8.78 11.16 -8.97
CA LEU A 380 -9.89 11.53 -9.84
C LEU A 380 -10.04 13.04 -9.73
N THR A 381 -9.74 13.78 -10.79
CA THR A 381 -9.68 15.25 -10.80
C THR A 381 -10.71 15.82 -11.78
N PRO A 382 -11.03 17.13 -11.73
CA PRO A 382 -11.92 17.76 -12.71
C PRO A 382 -11.46 17.58 -14.16
N ASP A 383 -10.14 17.51 -14.38
CA ASP A 383 -9.52 17.40 -15.71
C ASP A 383 -9.38 15.94 -16.18
N GLY A 384 -9.81 14.97 -15.38
CA GLY A 384 -9.67 13.54 -15.65
C GLY A 384 -8.91 12.76 -14.56
N PRO A 385 -8.84 11.42 -14.66
CA PRO A 385 -7.99 10.60 -13.80
C PRO A 385 -6.51 10.90 -14.05
N CYS A 386 -5.72 10.94 -12.98
CA CYS A 386 -4.30 11.29 -13.05
C CYS A 386 -3.49 10.37 -12.13
N LEU A 387 -2.38 9.84 -12.65
CA LEU A 387 -1.49 8.93 -11.95
C LEU A 387 -0.61 9.69 -10.93
N VAL A 388 -0.73 9.35 -9.66
CA VAL A 388 0.03 9.97 -8.56
C VAL A 388 1.31 9.21 -8.26
N GLU A 389 1.22 7.88 -8.17
CA GLU A 389 2.37 6.99 -7.96
C GLU A 389 2.08 5.56 -8.45
N GLY A 390 3.14 4.82 -8.77
CA GLY A 390 3.10 3.37 -8.99
C GLY A 390 3.88 2.61 -7.91
N ASN A 391 3.36 1.46 -7.47
CA ASN A 391 3.95 0.65 -6.40
C ASN A 391 4.29 -0.76 -6.91
N SER A 392 5.58 -1.11 -6.96
CA SER A 392 6.06 -2.42 -7.48
C SER A 392 5.91 -3.58 -6.48
N GLY A 393 5.44 -3.27 -5.28
CA GLY A 393 5.15 -4.22 -4.22
C GLY A 393 3.98 -3.69 -3.42
N PRO A 394 2.76 -3.70 -3.99
CA PRO A 394 1.58 -3.17 -3.32
C PRO A 394 1.34 -3.87 -1.98
N ASP A 395 0.86 -3.12 -1.00
CA ASP A 395 0.44 -3.67 0.29
C ASP A 395 -0.90 -4.41 0.11
N VAL A 396 -0.87 -5.74 0.21
CA VAL A 396 -2.06 -6.59 0.05
C VAL A 396 -3.02 -6.50 1.22
N ASP A 397 -2.55 -6.10 2.40
CA ASP A 397 -3.37 -5.85 3.58
C ASP A 397 -4.26 -4.61 3.42
N LEU A 398 -3.73 -3.55 2.80
CA LEU A 398 -4.50 -2.34 2.44
C LEU A 398 -5.71 -2.64 1.54
N LEU A 399 -5.62 -3.68 0.69
CA LEU A 399 -6.72 -4.10 -0.19
C LEU A 399 -7.67 -5.08 0.52
N GLN A 400 -7.11 -6.12 1.15
CA GLN A 400 -7.91 -7.19 1.77
C GLN A 400 -8.71 -6.75 2.99
N ARG A 401 -8.25 -5.71 3.72
CA ARG A 401 -9.02 -5.13 4.84
C ARG A 401 -10.36 -4.59 4.33
N PRO A 402 -10.43 -3.53 3.49
CA PRO A 402 -11.71 -2.97 3.07
C PRO A 402 -12.56 -3.94 2.24
N MET A 403 -11.93 -4.84 1.47
CA MET A 403 -12.65 -5.86 0.69
C MET A 403 -13.29 -6.95 1.54
N ARG A 404 -12.85 -7.09 2.80
CA ARG A 404 -13.31 -8.12 3.75
C ARG A 404 -13.18 -9.55 3.22
N ARG A 405 -12.25 -9.77 2.29
CA ARG A 405 -11.93 -11.07 1.68
C ARG A 405 -10.47 -11.11 1.24
N GLY A 406 -9.93 -12.31 1.20
CA GLY A 406 -8.54 -12.55 0.81
C GLY A 406 -8.34 -12.55 -0.72
N LEU A 407 -7.27 -11.92 -1.19
CA LEU A 407 -6.94 -11.87 -2.64
C LEU A 407 -6.57 -13.23 -3.21
N GLY A 408 -6.19 -14.19 -2.36
CA GLY A 408 -5.85 -15.55 -2.73
C GLY A 408 -7.05 -16.43 -3.11
N GLY A 409 -8.28 -15.92 -2.95
CA GLY A 409 -9.49 -16.59 -3.45
C GLY A 409 -9.95 -16.12 -4.83
N GLY A 410 -9.19 -15.21 -5.47
CA GLY A 410 -9.55 -14.63 -6.76
C GLY A 410 -8.48 -14.83 -7.83
N ARG A 411 -8.44 -13.92 -8.80
CA ARG A 411 -7.60 -14.01 -10.01
C ARG A 411 -6.10 -13.85 -9.76
N LEU A 412 -5.71 -13.12 -8.71
CA LEU A 412 -4.31 -12.81 -8.40
C LEU A 412 -3.40 -14.05 -8.28
N PRO A 413 -3.71 -15.07 -7.43
CA PRO A 413 -2.87 -16.26 -7.29
C PRO A 413 -2.71 -17.04 -8.60
N GLU A 414 -3.73 -17.08 -9.47
CA GLU A 414 -3.67 -17.77 -10.76
C GLU A 414 -2.61 -17.13 -11.67
N LEU A 415 -2.68 -15.80 -11.81
CA LEU A 415 -1.71 -15.05 -12.59
C LEU A 415 -0.31 -15.12 -11.98
N MET A 416 -0.21 -15.02 -10.65
CA MET A 416 1.07 -15.18 -9.95
C MET A 416 1.67 -16.57 -10.20
N ALA A 417 0.87 -17.63 -10.10
CA ALA A 417 1.31 -19.01 -10.35
C ALA A 417 1.77 -19.19 -11.80
N PHE A 418 1.00 -18.70 -12.78
CA PHE A 418 1.38 -18.71 -14.20
C PHE A 418 2.75 -18.02 -14.43
N HIS A 419 2.89 -16.79 -13.92
CA HIS A 419 4.11 -15.99 -14.11
C HIS A 419 5.32 -16.51 -13.34
N LEU A 420 5.10 -17.24 -12.23
CA LEU A 420 6.16 -17.95 -11.51
C LEU A 420 6.59 -19.20 -12.29
N ALA A 421 5.64 -20.00 -12.78
CA ALA A 421 5.91 -21.19 -13.58
C ALA A 421 6.66 -20.87 -14.87
N LYS A 422 6.24 -19.82 -15.59
CA LYS A 422 6.96 -19.31 -16.78
C LYS A 422 8.42 -18.93 -16.49
N ARG A 423 8.74 -18.60 -15.23
CA ARG A 423 10.08 -18.26 -14.76
C ARG A 423 10.85 -19.45 -14.17
N GLY A 424 10.34 -20.67 -14.34
CA GLY A 424 10.97 -21.89 -13.81
C GLY A 424 10.68 -22.16 -12.33
N TRP A 425 9.83 -21.35 -11.68
CA TRP A 425 9.38 -21.61 -10.32
C TRP A 425 8.10 -22.47 -10.37
N VAL A 426 8.27 -23.79 -10.41
CA VAL A 426 7.14 -24.75 -10.46
C VAL A 426 6.99 -25.41 -9.10
N ALA A 427 5.76 -25.61 -8.63
CA ALA A 427 5.48 -26.59 -7.56
C ALA A 427 5.85 -27.99 -8.08
N ASP A 428 6.36 -28.89 -7.24
CA ASP A 428 6.81 -30.22 -7.70
C ASP A 428 5.70 -30.86 -8.52
N ARG A 429 6.01 -31.29 -9.75
CA ARG A 429 5.13 -32.18 -10.49
C ARG A 429 5.00 -33.43 -9.62
N GLN A 430 3.77 -33.81 -9.29
CA GLN A 430 3.49 -35.12 -8.72
C GLN A 430 4.03 -36.21 -9.64
#